data_AF-A0A820V9Y7-F1
#
_entry.id   AF-A0A820V9Y7-F1
#
_cell.length_a   1.000
_cell.length_b   1.000
_cell.length_c   1.000
_cell.angle_alpha   90.00
_cell.angle_beta   90.00
_cell.angle_gamma   90.00
#
_symmetry.space_group_name_H-M   'P 1'
#
loop_
_entity.id
_entity.type
_entity.pdbx_description
1 polymer ?
#
loop_
_entity_poly.entity_id
_entity_poly.type
_entity_poly.pdbx_seq_one_letter_code
_entity_poly.pdbx_strand_id
1 'polypeptide(L)'
;MVSHSAYYACRVCEMEGTYNELDNTCTYPWYIFEHTNPRFRTRKNFEKCLQEVDHLKSMGRKKINVRGIKDVSPLNQLIFMPSQTLYDYFHLCLEGHTRALIKAWNDIHGGTSLETLQVINKFDEFLSSINYPHSLHRKVKDFRRFNNWKASQLRLFLLYLALPFLLFFSCYFPPLLVYHFSLFSIYIRTLCKFDDRQHVYDVRPFIENHLRRFSEFYESKELLSTHCQYHLWEQVIMSVHTYKSNVSQGVVSRPNSSQNSQLSSYQHTSHHHHSSQHHHSSQHHNLSQHQQLSLHPPSNETSSYFGPVRSSPSLSKYSYFSSKLKISE
;
A
#
# COMPACT_ATOMS: atom_id res chain seq x y z
N MET A 1 9.28 -13.19 -5.01
CA MET A 1 8.85 -11.83 -5.40
C MET A 1 9.55 -11.52 -6.70
N VAL A 2 8.85 -11.02 -7.72
CA VAL A 2 9.50 -10.66 -8.99
C VAL A 2 10.30 -9.38 -8.72
N SER A 3 11.62 -9.47 -8.70
CA SER A 3 12.46 -8.29 -8.66
C SER A 3 12.31 -7.56 -9.99
N HIS A 4 11.85 -6.32 -9.94
CA HIS A 4 11.89 -5.46 -11.12
C HIS A 4 13.33 -4.98 -11.32
N SER A 5 13.87 -5.15 -12.51
CA SER A 5 15.24 -4.75 -12.88
C SER A 5 15.28 -3.50 -13.76
N ALA A 6 14.15 -2.79 -13.88
CA ALA A 6 14.00 -1.68 -14.81
C ALA A 6 14.21 -0.32 -14.12
N TYR A 7 15.19 0.47 -14.56
CA TYR A 7 15.44 1.82 -14.04
C TYR A 7 14.19 2.72 -13.98
N TYR A 8 13.33 2.71 -15.02
CA TYR A 8 12.14 3.57 -15.08
C TYR A 8 10.84 2.76 -15.02
N ALA A 9 10.65 1.96 -13.98
CA ALA A 9 9.49 1.04 -13.91
C ALA A 9 8.19 1.70 -13.45
N CYS A 10 8.25 2.82 -12.71
CA CYS A 10 7.03 3.51 -12.29
C CYS A 10 6.24 4.02 -13.51
N ARG A 11 4.92 3.76 -13.49
CA ARG A 11 4.00 4.18 -14.56
C ARG A 11 3.39 5.55 -14.30
N VAL A 12 3.56 6.09 -13.09
CA VAL A 12 3.00 7.39 -12.68
C VAL A 12 4.06 8.50 -12.69
N CYS A 13 5.31 8.21 -12.32
CA CYS A 13 6.41 9.18 -12.37
C CYS A 13 7.64 8.66 -13.12
N GLU A 14 8.56 9.57 -13.42
CA GLU A 14 9.82 9.34 -14.12
C GLU A 14 10.99 9.05 -13.15
N MET A 15 10.69 8.57 -11.94
CA MET A 15 11.71 8.17 -10.98
C MET A 15 12.62 7.10 -11.58
N GLU A 16 13.92 7.35 -11.53
CA GLU A 16 14.96 6.39 -11.86
C GLU A 16 15.29 5.57 -10.62
N GLY A 17 15.22 4.25 -10.75
CA GLY A 17 15.58 3.32 -9.70
C GLY A 17 17.09 3.11 -9.64
N THR A 18 17.57 2.71 -8.47
CA THR A 18 18.97 2.37 -8.22
C THR A 18 19.16 0.88 -8.41
N TYR A 19 20.13 0.49 -9.22
CA TYR A 19 20.42 -0.93 -9.45
C TYR A 19 21.41 -1.44 -8.40
N ASN A 20 21.07 -2.57 -7.77
CA ASN A 20 21.98 -3.30 -6.92
C ASN A 20 22.50 -4.53 -7.68
N GLU A 21 23.81 -4.54 -7.94
CA GLU A 21 24.46 -5.62 -8.69
C GLU A 21 24.52 -6.93 -7.93
N LEU A 22 24.52 -6.90 -6.58
CA LEU A 22 24.67 -8.09 -5.75
C LEU A 22 23.43 -8.98 -5.77
N ASP A 23 22.24 -8.37 -5.84
CA ASP A 23 20.96 -9.08 -5.83
C ASP A 23 20.21 -9.01 -7.17
N ASN A 24 20.81 -8.33 -8.17
CA ASN A 24 20.24 -8.13 -9.50
C ASN A 24 18.82 -7.52 -9.42
N THR A 25 18.65 -6.56 -8.49
CA THR A 25 17.37 -5.88 -8.28
C THR A 25 17.49 -4.37 -8.45
N CYS A 26 16.41 -3.75 -8.90
CA CYS A 26 16.27 -2.30 -8.92
C CYS A 26 15.37 -1.85 -7.77
N THR A 27 15.87 -0.92 -6.96
CA THR A 27 15.15 -0.30 -5.85
C THR A 27 14.78 1.13 -6.19
N TYR A 28 13.79 1.68 -5.48
CA TYR A 28 13.25 3.03 -5.67
C TYR A 28 13.21 3.74 -4.32
N PRO A 29 14.38 4.15 -3.79
CA PRO A 29 14.47 4.72 -2.46
C PRO A 29 13.70 6.03 -2.32
N TRP A 30 12.92 6.16 -1.24
CA TRP A 30 12.10 7.33 -0.96
C TRP A 30 12.92 8.62 -0.92
N TYR A 31 14.12 8.58 -0.34
CA TYR A 31 14.97 9.76 -0.29
C TYR A 31 15.30 10.29 -1.71
N ILE A 32 15.50 9.42 -2.71
CA ILE A 32 15.72 9.87 -4.09
C ILE A 32 14.46 10.53 -4.62
N PHE A 33 13.29 9.93 -4.39
CA PHE A 33 12.01 10.50 -4.80
C PHE A 33 11.79 11.90 -4.21
N GLU A 34 12.02 12.06 -2.89
CA GLU A 34 11.83 13.30 -2.16
C GLU A 34 12.79 14.41 -2.63
N HIS A 35 14.06 14.08 -2.91
CA HIS A 35 15.08 15.07 -3.32
C HIS A 35 15.00 15.41 -4.81
N THR A 36 14.69 14.44 -5.67
CA THR A 36 14.64 14.67 -7.12
C THR A 36 13.30 15.21 -7.59
N ASN A 37 12.24 15.02 -6.78
CA ASN A 37 10.87 15.37 -7.12
C ASN A 37 10.52 14.97 -8.57
N PRO A 38 10.54 13.66 -8.87
CA PRO A 38 10.53 13.18 -10.23
C PRO A 38 9.25 13.58 -10.93
N ARG A 39 9.39 13.95 -12.20
CA ARG A 39 8.27 14.43 -13.01
C ARG A 39 7.20 13.34 -13.15
N PHE A 40 5.95 13.73 -13.01
CA PHE A 40 4.82 12.87 -13.34
C PHE A 40 4.75 12.58 -14.84
N ARG A 41 4.47 11.33 -15.17
CA ARG A 41 4.23 10.87 -16.54
C ARG A 41 2.89 11.42 -17.00
N THR A 42 2.95 12.24 -18.03
CA THR A 42 1.76 12.77 -18.72
C THR A 42 1.71 12.18 -20.12
N ARG A 43 0.53 12.20 -20.73
CA ARG A 43 0.35 11.83 -22.15
C ARG A 43 1.31 12.58 -23.06
N LYS A 44 1.42 13.90 -22.88
CA LYS A 44 2.33 14.75 -23.65
C LYS A 44 3.80 14.31 -23.55
N ASN A 45 4.24 13.90 -22.36
CA ASN A 45 5.61 13.40 -22.19
C ASN A 45 5.79 12.03 -22.81
N PHE A 46 4.80 11.17 -22.67
CA PHE A 46 4.81 9.83 -23.25
C PHE A 46 4.92 9.92 -24.78
N GLU A 47 4.13 10.77 -25.43
CA GLU A 47 4.19 11.02 -26.87
C GLU A 47 5.57 11.56 -27.31
N LYS A 48 6.17 12.48 -26.54
CA LYS A 48 7.54 12.94 -26.79
C LYS A 48 8.57 11.82 -26.70
N CYS A 49 8.44 10.94 -25.69
CA CYS A 49 9.34 9.79 -25.55
C CYS A 49 9.17 8.81 -26.71
N LEU A 50 7.95 8.60 -27.22
CA LEU A 50 7.71 7.76 -28.41
C LEU A 50 8.36 8.36 -29.66
N GLN A 51 8.22 9.66 -29.89
CA GLN A 51 8.88 10.36 -31.00
C GLN A 51 10.41 10.24 -30.94
N GLU A 52 10.97 10.34 -29.74
CA GLU A 52 12.41 10.17 -29.53
C GLU A 52 12.85 8.73 -29.81
N VAL A 53 12.08 7.73 -29.40
CA VAL A 53 12.33 6.31 -29.72
C VAL A 53 12.32 6.08 -31.23
N ASP A 54 11.32 6.58 -31.95
CA ASP A 54 11.23 6.47 -33.42
C ASP A 54 12.40 7.17 -34.11
N HIS A 55 12.79 8.36 -33.64
CA HIS A 55 13.94 9.08 -34.15
C HIS A 55 15.24 8.28 -33.95
N LEU A 56 15.50 7.78 -32.74
CA LEU A 56 16.68 6.94 -32.45
C LEU A 56 16.70 5.67 -33.32
N LYS A 57 15.53 5.07 -33.58
CA LYS A 57 15.38 3.88 -34.43
C LYS A 57 15.70 4.18 -35.90
N SER A 58 15.21 5.32 -36.42
CA SER A 58 15.51 5.79 -37.78
C SER A 58 17.01 6.04 -38.01
N MET A 59 17.74 6.43 -36.95
CA MET A 59 19.21 6.56 -36.97
C MET A 59 19.97 5.24 -36.82
N GLY A 60 19.29 4.09 -36.83
CA GLY A 60 19.92 2.76 -36.76
C GLY A 60 20.43 2.36 -35.37
N ARG A 61 19.97 3.01 -34.28
CA ARG A 61 20.35 2.63 -32.92
C ARG A 61 19.74 1.28 -32.55
N LYS A 62 20.59 0.31 -32.16
CA LYS A 62 20.16 -1.07 -31.81
C LYS A 62 19.65 -1.22 -30.37
N LYS A 63 20.08 -0.38 -29.43
CA LYS A 63 19.66 -0.38 -28.03
C LYS A 63 19.01 0.95 -27.71
N ILE A 64 17.68 0.96 -27.59
CA ILE A 64 16.89 2.16 -27.30
C ILE A 64 16.20 1.96 -25.95
N ASN A 65 16.31 2.96 -25.09
CA ASN A 65 15.58 3.03 -23.83
C ASN A 65 15.40 4.51 -23.48
N VAL A 66 14.24 5.06 -23.79
CA VAL A 66 13.88 6.44 -23.44
C VAL A 66 12.94 6.37 -22.25
N ARG A 67 13.47 6.62 -21.03
CA ARG A 67 12.70 6.62 -19.77
C ARG A 67 11.83 5.36 -19.59
N GLY A 68 12.37 4.19 -19.93
CA GLY A 68 11.70 2.89 -19.82
C GLY A 68 10.96 2.43 -21.08
N ILE A 69 10.88 3.26 -22.12
CA ILE A 69 10.28 2.91 -23.42
C ILE A 69 11.36 2.34 -24.34
N LYS A 70 11.17 1.10 -24.79
CA LYS A 70 12.12 0.38 -25.66
C LYS A 70 11.73 0.43 -27.14
N ASP A 71 10.44 0.50 -27.43
CA ASP A 71 9.91 0.55 -28.79
C ASP A 71 8.49 1.14 -28.79
N VAL A 72 8.02 1.52 -29.97
CA VAL A 72 6.63 1.94 -30.20
C VAL A 72 5.80 0.71 -30.57
N SER A 73 4.75 0.43 -29.78
CA SER A 73 3.83 -0.67 -30.07
C SER A 73 3.01 -0.35 -31.32
N PRO A 74 2.82 -1.30 -32.27
CA PRO A 74 1.88 -1.13 -33.37
C PRO A 74 0.46 -0.79 -32.90
N LEU A 75 0.09 -1.25 -31.69
CA LEU A 75 -1.21 -0.93 -31.10
C LEU A 75 -1.40 0.56 -30.81
N ASN A 76 -0.32 1.33 -30.62
CA ASN A 76 -0.43 2.79 -30.44
C ASN A 76 -1.03 3.50 -31.66
N GLN A 77 -0.97 2.88 -32.84
CA GLN A 77 -1.57 3.42 -34.07
C GLN A 77 -3.04 3.04 -34.22
N LEU A 78 -3.49 1.97 -33.54
CA LEU A 78 -4.82 1.39 -33.70
C LEU A 78 -5.77 1.78 -32.58
N ILE A 79 -5.26 1.92 -31.36
CA ILE A 79 -6.07 2.17 -30.17
C ILE A 79 -5.48 3.27 -29.30
N PHE A 80 -6.38 3.98 -28.61
CA PHE A 80 -5.99 4.93 -27.60
C PHE A 80 -5.47 4.19 -26.36
N MET A 81 -4.14 4.19 -26.17
CA MET A 81 -3.52 3.63 -24.99
C MET A 81 -3.63 4.60 -23.80
N PRO A 82 -4.12 4.17 -22.63
CA PRO A 82 -4.19 5.02 -21.46
C PRO A 82 -2.78 5.43 -21.01
N SER A 83 -2.62 6.69 -20.62
CA SER A 83 -1.30 7.25 -20.24
C SER A 83 -0.74 6.69 -18.94
N GLN A 84 -1.58 6.09 -18.10
CA GLN A 84 -1.22 5.50 -16.82
C GLN A 84 -2.04 4.24 -16.57
N THR A 85 -1.41 3.23 -15.98
CA THR A 85 -2.11 2.04 -15.48
C THR A 85 -2.54 2.29 -14.04
N LEU A 86 -3.76 1.91 -13.70
CA LEU A 86 -4.22 1.95 -12.32
C LEU A 86 -3.48 0.90 -11.50
N TYR A 87 -3.00 1.30 -10.33
CA TYR A 87 -2.53 0.37 -9.33
C TYR A 87 -3.73 -0.29 -8.67
N ASP A 88 -3.80 -1.60 -8.77
CA ASP A 88 -4.85 -2.35 -8.11
C ASP A 88 -4.40 -2.78 -6.71
N TYR A 89 -5.37 -2.79 -5.79
CA TYR A 89 -5.16 -3.17 -4.40
C TYR A 89 -4.55 -4.57 -4.23
N PHE A 90 -4.90 -5.52 -5.11
CA PHE A 90 -4.47 -6.90 -5.00
C PHE A 90 -2.97 -7.04 -5.29
N HIS A 91 -2.51 -6.59 -6.46
CA HIS A 91 -1.11 -6.76 -6.85
C HIS A 91 -0.19 -5.81 -6.10
N LEU A 92 -0.59 -4.54 -5.95
CA LEU A 92 0.25 -3.55 -5.30
C LEU A 92 0.31 -3.75 -3.79
N CYS A 93 -0.83 -3.73 -3.10
CA CYS A 93 -0.86 -3.69 -1.64
C CYS A 93 -0.71 -5.07 -1.01
N LEU A 94 -1.38 -6.09 -1.54
CA LEU A 94 -1.38 -7.43 -0.94
C LEU A 94 -0.17 -8.26 -1.40
N GLU A 95 -0.13 -8.61 -2.69
CA GLU A 95 0.89 -9.51 -3.23
C GLU A 95 2.28 -8.87 -3.33
N GLY A 96 2.34 -7.57 -3.60
CA GLY A 96 3.58 -6.79 -3.64
C GLY A 96 4.04 -6.41 -2.24
N HIS A 97 3.44 -5.35 -1.68
CA HIS A 97 3.94 -4.71 -0.47
C HIS A 97 3.78 -5.56 0.79
N THR A 98 2.56 -6.00 1.12
CA THR A 98 2.30 -6.76 2.36
C THR A 98 3.12 -8.04 2.42
N ARG A 99 3.18 -8.78 1.31
CA ARG A 99 4.02 -9.98 1.21
C ARG A 99 5.52 -9.66 1.41
N ALA A 100 6.00 -8.52 0.91
CA ALA A 100 7.37 -8.05 1.16
C ALA A 100 7.63 -7.79 2.63
N LEU A 101 6.70 -7.13 3.32
CA LEU A 101 6.81 -6.86 4.76
C LEU A 101 6.87 -8.16 5.55
N ILE A 102 5.95 -9.11 5.30
CA ILE A 102 5.93 -10.40 5.99
C ILE A 102 7.22 -11.18 5.71
N LYS A 103 7.70 -11.16 4.46
CA LYS A 103 9.00 -11.76 4.13
C LYS A 103 10.12 -11.14 4.94
N ALA A 104 10.19 -9.81 5.02
CA ALA A 104 11.24 -9.14 5.78
C ALA A 104 11.14 -9.46 7.28
N TRP A 105 9.93 -9.52 7.84
CA TRP A 105 9.70 -9.94 9.22
C TRP A 105 10.14 -11.38 9.48
N ASN A 106 9.90 -12.27 8.52
CA ASN A 106 10.39 -13.63 8.58
C ASN A 106 11.92 -13.69 8.42
N ASP A 107 12.51 -12.86 7.57
CA ASP A 107 13.96 -12.80 7.32
C ASP A 107 14.74 -12.26 8.54
N ILE A 108 14.14 -11.41 9.40
CA ILE A 108 14.70 -11.05 10.73
C ILE A 108 15.00 -12.31 11.55
N HIS A 109 14.18 -13.33 11.36
CA HIS A 109 14.30 -14.66 11.93
C HIS A 109 14.71 -15.68 10.84
N GLY A 110 15.53 -15.28 9.86
CA GLY A 110 15.84 -16.08 8.67
C GLY A 110 16.86 -17.21 8.89
N GLY A 111 17.22 -17.50 10.14
CA GLY A 111 18.19 -18.54 10.49
C GLY A 111 17.59 -19.94 10.60
N THR A 112 18.44 -20.96 10.57
CA THR A 112 18.07 -22.34 10.91
C THR A 112 18.37 -22.68 12.37
N SER A 113 18.66 -21.66 13.20
CA SER A 113 18.94 -21.88 14.62
C SER A 113 17.68 -22.38 15.34
N LEU A 114 17.88 -23.18 16.39
CA LEU A 114 16.78 -23.70 17.19
C LEU A 114 15.92 -22.57 17.78
N GLU A 115 16.55 -21.51 18.27
CA GLU A 115 15.88 -20.31 18.81
C GLU A 115 14.96 -19.66 17.76
N THR A 116 15.45 -19.55 16.53
CA THR A 116 14.68 -19.00 15.41
C THR A 116 13.44 -19.86 15.11
N LEU A 117 13.61 -21.18 15.06
CA LEU A 117 12.50 -22.11 14.82
C LEU A 117 11.46 -22.05 15.95
N GLN A 118 11.90 -21.89 17.20
CA GLN A 118 11.01 -21.72 18.35
C GLN A 118 10.19 -20.43 18.25
N VAL A 119 10.78 -19.31 17.83
CA VAL A 119 10.05 -18.05 17.63
C VAL A 119 9.00 -18.19 16.54
N ILE A 120 9.36 -18.76 15.38
CA ILE A 120 8.41 -18.98 14.30
C ILE A 120 7.29 -19.96 14.70
N ASN A 121 7.60 -21.00 15.49
CA ASN A 121 6.58 -21.90 16.01
C ASN A 121 5.57 -21.16 16.91
N LYS A 122 6.03 -20.24 17.77
CA LYS A 122 5.13 -19.39 18.57
C LYS A 122 4.23 -18.52 17.69
N PHE A 123 4.75 -18.01 16.58
CA PHE A 123 3.93 -17.24 15.63
C PHE A 123 2.83 -18.11 15.01
N ASP A 124 3.17 -19.33 14.58
CA ASP A 124 2.23 -20.30 14.01
C ASP A 124 1.16 -20.74 15.03
N GLU A 125 1.57 -20.99 16.28
CA GLU A 125 0.67 -21.32 17.41
C GLU A 125 -0.32 -20.18 17.68
N PHE A 126 0.17 -18.94 17.76
CA PHE A 126 -0.67 -17.77 17.95
C PHE A 126 -1.70 -17.65 16.83
N LEU A 127 -1.26 -17.68 15.56
CA LEU A 127 -2.17 -17.55 14.41
C LEU A 127 -3.19 -18.68 14.33
N SER A 128 -2.78 -19.90 14.70
CA SER A 128 -3.66 -21.08 14.75
C SER A 128 -4.67 -21.03 15.89
N SER A 129 -4.35 -20.34 16.99
CA SER A 129 -5.24 -20.16 18.14
C SER A 129 -6.37 -19.16 17.90
N ILE A 130 -6.29 -18.33 16.85
CA ILE A 130 -7.29 -17.30 16.56
C ILE A 130 -8.63 -17.94 16.15
N ASN A 131 -9.67 -17.58 16.90
CA ASN A 131 -11.05 -17.95 16.59
C ASN A 131 -11.64 -17.01 15.54
N TYR A 132 -11.53 -17.41 14.27
CA TYR A 132 -12.09 -16.67 13.14
C TYR A 132 -13.63 -16.81 13.07
N PRO A 133 -14.37 -15.73 12.76
CA PRO A 133 -15.80 -15.81 12.45
C PRO A 133 -16.10 -16.86 11.36
N HIS A 134 -17.24 -17.55 11.49
CA HIS A 134 -17.65 -18.60 10.54
C HIS A 134 -17.80 -18.11 9.09
N SER A 135 -18.04 -16.81 8.90
CA SER A 135 -18.13 -16.18 7.57
C SER A 135 -16.79 -16.09 6.84
N LEU A 136 -15.64 -16.27 7.53
CA LEU A 136 -14.33 -16.23 6.90
C LEU A 136 -13.95 -17.61 6.33
N HIS A 137 -14.03 -17.74 5.02
CA HIS A 137 -13.69 -18.98 4.31
C HIS A 137 -12.20 -19.37 4.37
N ARG A 138 -11.29 -18.41 4.61
CA ARG A 138 -9.86 -18.65 4.64
C ARG A 138 -9.26 -18.05 5.91
N LYS A 139 -8.40 -18.82 6.56
CA LYS A 139 -7.78 -18.50 7.85
C LYS A 139 -6.28 -18.34 7.67
N VAL A 140 -5.68 -17.49 8.49
CA VAL A 140 -4.22 -17.32 8.55
C VAL A 140 -3.73 -18.21 9.69
N LYS A 141 -2.95 -19.26 9.40
CA LYS A 141 -2.59 -20.27 10.40
C LYS A 141 -1.09 -20.50 10.53
N ASP A 142 -0.33 -20.22 9.46
CA ASP A 142 1.08 -20.58 9.34
C ASP A 142 1.91 -19.41 8.81
N PHE A 143 2.53 -18.66 9.72
CA PHE A 143 3.46 -17.60 9.39
C PHE A 143 4.62 -18.12 8.54
N ARG A 144 5.19 -19.29 8.86
CA ARG A 144 6.31 -19.89 8.10
C ARG A 144 5.99 -20.09 6.62
N ARG A 145 4.72 -20.35 6.29
CA ARG A 145 4.26 -20.64 4.92
C ARG A 145 3.52 -19.46 4.31
N PHE A 146 3.81 -18.23 4.75
CA PHE A 146 3.17 -17.02 4.22
C PHE A 146 3.26 -16.89 2.69
N ASN A 147 4.31 -17.42 2.07
CA ASN A 147 4.46 -17.45 0.60
C ASN A 147 3.29 -18.16 -0.11
N ASN A 148 2.62 -19.10 0.56
CA ASN A 148 1.48 -19.83 0.01
C ASN A 148 0.13 -19.16 0.31
N TRP A 149 0.11 -18.11 1.14
CA TRP A 149 -1.11 -17.40 1.46
C TRP A 149 -1.70 -16.77 0.20
N LYS A 150 -3.01 -16.92 0.04
CA LYS A 150 -3.76 -16.24 -1.00
C LYS A 150 -4.00 -14.78 -0.61
N ALA A 151 -4.30 -13.92 -1.58
CA ALA A 151 -4.59 -12.51 -1.30
C ALA A 151 -5.69 -12.27 -0.26
N SER A 152 -6.72 -13.12 -0.19
CA SER A 152 -7.74 -13.02 0.88
C SER A 152 -7.16 -13.20 2.28
N GLN A 153 -6.15 -14.07 2.44
CA GLN A 153 -5.43 -14.27 3.70
C GLN A 153 -4.48 -13.09 3.97
N LEU A 154 -3.79 -12.60 2.95
CA LEU A 154 -2.97 -11.39 3.06
C LEU A 154 -3.80 -10.17 3.47
N ARG A 155 -4.99 -10.01 2.90
CA ARG A 155 -5.95 -8.94 3.25
C ARG A 155 -6.40 -9.08 4.70
N LEU A 156 -6.80 -10.28 5.11
CA LEU A 156 -7.20 -10.55 6.49
C LEU A 156 -6.06 -10.21 7.46
N PHE A 157 -4.84 -10.63 7.13
CA PHE A 157 -3.67 -10.35 7.92
C PHE A 157 -3.38 -8.85 8.00
N LEU A 158 -3.22 -8.17 6.85
CA LEU A 158 -2.93 -6.73 6.74
C LEU A 158 -3.92 -5.87 7.53
N LEU A 159 -5.21 -6.12 7.36
CA LEU A 159 -6.25 -5.25 7.90
C LEU A 159 -6.55 -5.56 9.37
N TYR A 160 -6.44 -6.81 9.82
CA TYR A 160 -7.00 -7.21 11.12
C TYR A 160 -6.00 -7.88 12.06
N LEU A 161 -5.06 -8.68 11.54
CA LEU A 161 -4.21 -9.53 12.39
C LEU A 161 -2.81 -8.96 12.63
N ALA A 162 -2.27 -8.25 11.66
CA ALA A 162 -0.87 -7.83 11.68
C ALA A 162 -0.54 -6.90 12.84
N LEU A 163 -1.40 -5.94 13.18
CA LEU A 163 -1.18 -5.05 14.33
C LEU A 163 -1.20 -5.80 15.68
N PRO A 164 -2.25 -6.59 16.02
CA PRO A 164 -2.24 -7.43 17.21
C PRO A 164 -1.05 -8.39 17.25
N PHE A 165 -0.71 -8.99 16.12
CA PHE A 165 0.43 -9.90 15.99
C PHE A 165 1.76 -9.20 16.33
N LEU A 166 2.04 -8.04 15.74
CA LEU A 166 3.26 -7.28 15.99
C LEU A 166 3.32 -6.74 17.44
N LEU A 167 2.17 -6.39 18.02
CA LEU A 167 2.08 -5.98 19.43
C LEU A 167 2.39 -7.14 20.38
N PHE A 168 1.78 -8.31 20.15
CA PHE A 168 1.97 -9.49 20.99
C PHE A 168 3.41 -10.00 20.93
N PHE A 169 4.05 -9.90 19.77
CA PHE A 169 5.43 -10.34 19.54
C PHE A 169 6.43 -9.19 19.47
N SER A 170 6.14 -8.04 20.09
CA SER A 170 6.97 -6.84 19.96
C SER A 170 8.42 -7.04 20.42
N CYS A 171 8.67 -7.97 21.35
CA CYS A 171 10.03 -8.31 21.81
C CYS A 171 10.88 -9.05 20.76
N TYR A 172 10.25 -9.58 19.70
CA TYR A 172 10.93 -10.25 18.60
C TYR A 172 11.16 -9.35 17.39
N PHE A 173 10.64 -8.12 17.42
CA PHE A 173 10.73 -7.17 16.31
C PHE A 173 11.53 -5.92 16.69
N PRO A 174 12.11 -5.21 15.70
CA PRO A 174 12.74 -3.91 15.92
C PRO A 174 11.82 -2.94 16.68
N PRO A 175 12.37 -2.14 17.62
CA PRO A 175 11.62 -1.07 18.25
C PRO A 175 10.99 -0.16 17.19
N LEU A 176 9.75 0.30 17.43
CA LEU A 176 8.98 1.14 16.50
C LEU A 176 8.45 0.46 15.23
N LEU A 177 8.71 -0.83 14.98
CA LEU A 177 8.12 -1.53 13.82
C LEU A 177 6.58 -1.50 13.85
N VAL A 178 5.98 -1.67 15.04
CA VAL A 178 4.53 -1.57 15.24
C VAL A 178 4.01 -0.20 14.79
N TYR A 179 4.70 0.88 15.17
CA TYR A 179 4.35 2.24 14.77
C TYR A 179 4.51 2.43 13.26
N HIS A 180 5.61 1.95 12.68
CA HIS A 180 5.85 2.03 11.24
C HIS A 180 4.77 1.31 10.41
N PHE A 181 4.37 0.12 10.85
CA PHE A 181 3.32 -0.64 10.21
C PHE A 181 1.92 -0.06 10.45
N SER A 182 1.66 0.56 11.61
CA SER A 182 0.37 1.18 11.90
C SER A 182 0.06 2.33 10.93
N LEU A 183 1.07 3.12 10.56
CA LEU A 183 0.94 4.16 9.52
C LEU A 183 0.44 3.58 8.20
N PHE A 184 1.05 2.47 7.74
CA PHE A 184 0.63 1.79 6.52
C PHE A 184 -0.76 1.15 6.64
N SER A 185 -1.07 0.53 7.78
CA SER A 185 -2.36 -0.11 8.02
C SER A 185 -3.50 0.91 8.02
N ILE A 186 -3.32 2.06 8.67
CA ILE A 186 -4.28 3.18 8.69
C ILE A 186 -4.47 3.74 7.27
N TYR A 187 -3.37 3.97 6.55
CA TYR A 187 -3.38 4.42 5.16
C TYR A 187 -4.24 3.51 4.29
N ILE A 188 -3.91 2.21 4.23
CA ILE A 188 -4.64 1.26 3.40
C ILE A 188 -6.10 1.09 3.83
N ARG A 189 -6.38 1.05 5.14
CA ARG A 189 -7.75 0.92 5.65
C ARG A 189 -8.61 2.10 5.22
N THR A 190 -8.07 3.30 5.26
CA THR A 190 -8.74 4.52 4.80
C THR A 190 -8.99 4.50 3.30
N LEU A 191 -8.00 4.08 2.50
CA LEU A 191 -8.19 3.93 1.05
C LEU A 191 -9.21 2.85 0.68
N CYS A 192 -9.36 1.80 1.51
CA CYS A 192 -10.38 0.78 1.31
C CYS A 192 -11.79 1.26 1.65
N LYS A 193 -11.92 2.21 2.59
CA LYS A 193 -13.20 2.75 3.03
C LYS A 193 -13.02 4.17 3.57
N PHE A 194 -13.57 5.13 2.84
CA PHE A 194 -13.65 6.54 3.22
C PHE A 194 -15.02 7.10 2.85
N ASP A 195 -15.56 7.99 3.69
CA ASP A 195 -16.83 8.66 3.43
C ASP A 195 -16.62 9.98 2.66
N ASP A 196 -15.50 10.67 2.93
CA ASP A 196 -15.11 11.91 2.26
C ASP A 196 -13.67 11.85 1.73
N ARG A 197 -13.42 12.61 0.66
CA ARG A 197 -12.11 12.77 0.02
C ARG A 197 -11.10 13.40 0.96
N GLN A 198 -11.52 14.24 1.91
CA GLN A 198 -10.62 14.83 2.88
C GLN A 198 -9.88 13.75 3.68
N HIS A 199 -10.56 12.66 4.05
CA HIS A 199 -9.91 11.53 4.73
C HIS A 199 -8.76 10.92 3.92
N VAL A 200 -8.90 10.88 2.58
CA VAL A 200 -7.83 10.37 1.69
C VAL A 200 -6.64 11.34 1.65
N TYR A 201 -6.89 12.65 1.69
CA TYR A 201 -5.81 13.65 1.81
C TYR A 201 -5.13 13.59 3.18
N ASP A 202 -5.90 13.41 4.25
CA ASP A 202 -5.40 13.40 5.63
C ASP A 202 -4.48 12.21 5.92
N VAL A 203 -4.60 11.10 5.17
CA VAL A 203 -3.71 9.94 5.30
C VAL A 203 -2.45 10.02 4.44
N ARG A 204 -2.28 11.06 3.62
CA ARG A 204 -1.05 11.27 2.84
C ARG A 204 0.21 11.33 3.73
N PRO A 205 0.25 12.09 4.85
CA PRO A 205 1.43 12.12 5.71
C PRO A 205 1.79 10.75 6.31
N PHE A 206 0.82 9.85 6.44
CA PHE A 206 1.03 8.51 6.99
C PHE A 206 1.86 7.66 6.02
N ILE A 207 1.50 7.67 4.73
CA ILE A 207 2.27 6.92 3.73
C ILE A 207 3.64 7.58 3.49
N GLU A 208 3.74 8.90 3.49
CA GLU A 208 5.03 9.59 3.36
C GLU A 208 5.97 9.26 4.53
N ASN A 209 5.48 9.24 5.77
CA ASN A 209 6.28 8.88 6.93
C ASN A 209 6.65 7.38 6.93
N HIS A 210 5.72 6.51 6.51
CA HIS A 210 6.02 5.09 6.31
C HIS A 210 7.15 4.89 5.28
N LEU A 211 7.09 5.57 4.14
CA LEU A 211 8.11 5.45 3.09
C LEU A 211 9.45 6.06 3.51
N ARG A 212 9.44 7.23 4.16
CA ARG A 212 10.66 7.90 4.63
C ARG A 212 11.51 7.04 5.55
N ARG A 213 10.85 6.24 6.40
CA ARG A 213 11.51 5.38 7.40
C ARG A 213 11.61 3.93 6.95
N PHE A 214 11.24 3.60 5.70
CA PHE A 214 11.16 2.22 5.25
C PHE A 214 12.51 1.50 5.34
N SER A 215 13.58 2.15 4.88
CA SER A 215 14.93 1.60 4.91
C SER A 215 15.45 1.31 6.33
N GLU A 216 14.96 2.01 7.36
CA GLU A 216 15.32 1.78 8.76
C GLU A 216 14.90 0.38 9.25
N PHE A 217 13.81 -0.17 8.72
CA PHE A 217 13.24 -1.45 9.17
C PHE A 217 13.47 -2.60 8.21
N TYR A 218 13.75 -2.31 6.93
CA TYR A 218 13.69 -3.30 5.85
C TYR A 218 14.95 -3.33 4.96
N GLU A 219 16.08 -2.82 5.46
CA GLU A 219 17.41 -2.88 4.81
C GLU A 219 17.38 -2.40 3.34
N SER A 220 16.70 -1.27 3.08
CA SER A 220 16.63 -0.61 1.77
C SER A 220 16.07 -1.44 0.60
N LYS A 221 15.30 -2.51 0.86
CA LYS A 221 14.53 -3.24 -0.16
C LYS A 221 13.27 -2.49 -0.58
N GLU A 222 13.42 -1.21 -0.92
CA GLU A 222 12.35 -0.35 -1.42
C GLU A 222 12.04 -0.72 -2.87
N LEU A 223 11.37 -1.85 -3.04
CA LEU A 223 10.99 -2.36 -4.35
C LEU A 223 9.97 -1.43 -5.02
N LEU A 224 9.70 -1.67 -6.30
CA LEU A 224 8.70 -0.90 -7.05
C LEU A 224 7.35 -0.83 -6.32
N SER A 225 6.92 -1.93 -5.68
CA SER A 225 5.68 -1.97 -4.91
C SER A 225 5.67 -1.01 -3.72
N THR A 226 6.83 -0.74 -3.12
CA THR A 226 6.99 0.22 -2.03
C THR A 226 6.80 1.64 -2.57
N HIS A 227 7.55 2.00 -3.61
CA HIS A 227 7.43 3.31 -4.25
C HIS A 227 6.00 3.59 -4.77
N CYS A 228 5.38 2.61 -5.43
CA CYS A 228 4.04 2.77 -5.99
C CYS A 228 2.96 3.02 -4.92
N GLN A 229 3.21 2.72 -3.62
CA GLN A 229 2.25 3.06 -2.56
C GLN A 229 1.98 4.57 -2.48
N TYR A 230 2.98 5.40 -2.78
CA TYR A 230 2.82 6.86 -2.74
C TYR A 230 1.77 7.34 -3.74
N HIS A 231 1.70 6.74 -4.92
CA HIS A 231 0.79 7.16 -5.99
C HIS A 231 -0.65 6.66 -5.81
N LEU A 232 -0.88 5.75 -4.87
CA LEU A 232 -2.19 5.09 -4.73
C LEU A 232 -3.28 6.06 -4.26
N TRP A 233 -3.01 6.93 -3.29
CA TRP A 233 -3.99 7.92 -2.84
C TRP A 233 -4.36 8.92 -3.94
N GLU A 234 -3.39 9.33 -4.78
CA GLU A 234 -3.61 10.20 -5.93
C GLU A 234 -4.61 9.56 -6.91
N GLN A 235 -4.40 8.27 -7.23
CA GLN A 235 -5.29 7.52 -8.13
C GLN A 235 -6.69 7.32 -7.54
N VAL A 236 -6.80 7.07 -6.23
CA VAL A 236 -8.11 6.98 -5.54
C VAL A 236 -8.87 8.31 -5.68
N ILE A 237 -8.22 9.43 -5.38
CA ILE A 237 -8.79 10.78 -5.54
C ILE A 237 -9.23 11.04 -6.99
N MET A 238 -8.41 10.69 -7.97
CA MET A 238 -8.73 10.90 -9.40
C MET A 238 -9.90 10.03 -9.88
N SER A 239 -9.96 8.77 -9.46
CA SER A 239 -11.02 7.83 -9.89
C SER A 239 -12.43 8.26 -9.44
N VAL A 240 -12.56 8.84 -8.24
CA VAL A 240 -13.82 9.41 -7.74
C VAL A 240 -14.27 10.60 -8.60
N HIS A 241 -13.31 11.36 -9.13
CA HIS A 241 -13.62 12.55 -9.92
C HIS A 241 -14.23 12.18 -11.27
N THR A 242 -13.62 11.20 -11.96
CA THR A 242 -14.10 10.66 -13.24
C THR A 242 -15.48 10.02 -13.11
N TYR A 243 -15.76 9.35 -12.00
CA TYR A 243 -17.09 8.79 -11.76
C TYR A 243 -18.16 9.87 -11.62
N LYS A 244 -17.91 10.90 -10.80
CA LYS A 244 -18.87 12.00 -10.60
C LYS A 244 -19.08 12.81 -11.89
N SER A 245 -18.02 13.07 -12.67
CA SER A 245 -18.14 13.77 -13.96
C SER A 245 -18.96 12.95 -14.97
N ASN A 246 -18.71 11.65 -15.08
CA ASN A 246 -19.43 10.77 -16.01
C ASN A 246 -20.90 10.57 -15.62
N VAL A 247 -21.20 10.57 -14.32
CA VAL A 247 -22.58 10.59 -13.81
C VAL A 247 -23.27 11.93 -14.10
N SER A 248 -22.59 13.05 -13.89
CA SER A 248 -23.14 14.39 -14.21
C SER A 248 -23.33 14.63 -15.71
N GLN A 249 -22.56 13.94 -16.55
CA GLN A 249 -22.65 14.00 -18.01
C GLN A 249 -23.56 12.90 -18.60
N GLY A 250 -24.24 12.11 -17.76
CA GLY A 250 -25.15 11.05 -18.21
C GLY A 250 -24.49 9.87 -18.93
N VAL A 251 -23.16 9.77 -18.90
CA VAL A 251 -22.37 8.71 -19.52
C VAL A 251 -22.45 7.41 -18.72
N VAL A 252 -22.71 7.52 -17.41
CA VAL A 252 -22.88 6.37 -16.50
C VAL A 252 -24.11 6.63 -15.62
N SER A 253 -25.07 5.71 -15.64
CA SER A 253 -26.24 5.75 -14.76
C SER A 253 -25.81 5.62 -13.29
N ARG A 254 -26.37 6.43 -12.39
CA ARG A 254 -26.21 6.19 -10.94
C ARG A 254 -26.77 4.78 -10.63
N PRO A 255 -26.00 3.88 -10.01
CA PRO A 255 -26.57 2.67 -9.46
C PRO A 255 -27.55 3.09 -8.36
N ASN A 256 -28.72 2.47 -8.33
CA ASN A 256 -29.72 2.72 -7.31
C ASN A 256 -29.08 2.55 -5.93
N SER A 257 -29.39 3.48 -5.01
CA SER A 257 -28.88 3.51 -3.63
C SER A 257 -29.23 2.28 -2.80
N SER A 258 -30.01 1.34 -3.36
CA SER A 258 -30.28 0.00 -2.84
C SER A 258 -29.29 -1.09 -3.27
N GLN A 259 -28.29 -0.79 -4.12
CA GLN A 259 -27.30 -1.78 -4.61
C GLN A 259 -25.92 -1.70 -3.92
N ASN A 260 -25.67 -0.70 -3.07
CA ASN A 260 -24.43 -0.63 -2.27
C ASN A 260 -24.33 -1.67 -1.15
N SER A 261 -25.40 -2.45 -0.93
CA SER A 261 -25.41 -3.63 -0.06
C SER A 261 -25.03 -4.94 -0.78
N GLN A 262 -24.89 -4.95 -2.12
CA GLN A 262 -24.66 -6.18 -2.91
C GLN A 262 -23.22 -6.41 -3.37
N LEU A 263 -22.27 -5.51 -3.12
CA LEU A 263 -20.84 -5.80 -3.24
C LEU A 263 -20.28 -6.60 -2.05
N SER A 264 -21.15 -7.03 -1.12
CA SER A 264 -20.83 -7.88 0.03
C SER A 264 -21.36 -9.32 -0.07
N SER A 265 -21.94 -9.77 -1.18
CA SER A 265 -22.53 -11.12 -1.27
C SER A 265 -22.28 -11.78 -2.63
N TYR A 266 -21.13 -12.42 -2.78
CA TYR A 266 -21.05 -13.62 -3.62
C TYR A 266 -21.58 -14.79 -2.79
N GLN A 267 -22.87 -15.13 -2.93
CA GLN A 267 -23.36 -16.46 -2.57
C GLN A 267 -24.38 -16.97 -3.57
N HIS A 268 -24.19 -18.26 -3.82
CA HIS A 268 -24.89 -19.16 -4.72
C HIS A 268 -26.41 -19.19 -4.53
N THR A 269 -27.09 -19.41 -5.66
CA THR A 269 -28.48 -19.85 -5.73
C THR A 269 -28.65 -21.25 -5.16
N SER A 270 -29.53 -21.40 -4.17
CA SER A 270 -30.27 -22.64 -3.89
C SER A 270 -31.70 -22.30 -3.50
N HIS A 271 -32.64 -22.95 -4.17
CA HIS A 271 -34.09 -22.84 -3.98
C HIS A 271 -34.52 -23.39 -2.61
N HIS A 272 -35.38 -22.66 -1.87
CA HIS A 272 -36.73 -23.14 -1.48
C HIS A 272 -37.55 -22.12 -0.64
N HIS A 273 -38.83 -22.07 -1.02
CA HIS A 273 -40.09 -21.57 -0.46
C HIS A 273 -40.28 -20.84 0.89
N HIS A 274 -41.11 -19.78 0.79
CA HIS A 274 -42.25 -19.33 1.63
C HIS A 274 -42.12 -19.18 3.16
N SER A 275 -42.30 -17.95 3.69
CA SER A 275 -43.60 -17.49 4.25
C SER A 275 -43.51 -16.10 4.94
N SER A 276 -44.47 -15.24 4.55
CA SER A 276 -45.26 -14.24 5.29
C SER A 276 -44.69 -13.32 6.40
N GLN A 277 -44.72 -12.02 6.06
CA GLN A 277 -45.34 -10.86 6.75
C GLN A 277 -45.33 -10.75 8.29
N HIS A 278 -44.86 -9.60 8.79
CA HIS A 278 -45.62 -8.77 9.74
C HIS A 278 -45.19 -7.29 9.69
N HIS A 279 -46.19 -6.40 9.62
CA HIS A 279 -46.13 -4.95 9.81
C HIS A 279 -45.92 -4.59 11.29
N HIS A 280 -45.21 -3.49 11.56
CA HIS A 280 -45.71 -2.45 12.48
C HIS A 280 -44.99 -1.11 12.31
N SER A 281 -45.77 -0.08 12.60
CA SER A 281 -45.66 1.33 12.27
C SER A 281 -45.07 2.17 13.43
N SER A 282 -44.90 3.47 13.15
CA SER A 282 -44.90 4.60 14.10
C SER A 282 -43.53 5.01 14.66
N GLN A 283 -43.21 6.27 14.96
CA GLN A 283 -43.55 7.64 14.52
C GLN A 283 -42.78 8.58 15.50
N HIS A 284 -42.46 9.82 15.07
CA HIS A 284 -41.97 10.97 15.88
C HIS A 284 -40.53 10.88 16.45
N HIS A 285 -39.67 11.90 16.45
CA HIS A 285 -39.84 13.33 16.74
C HIS A 285 -38.85 14.24 15.99
N ASN A 286 -39.33 15.44 15.62
CA ASN A 286 -38.53 16.63 15.30
C ASN A 286 -38.03 17.30 16.59
N LEU A 287 -36.78 17.79 16.59
CA LEU A 287 -36.35 18.91 17.43
C LEU A 287 -35.18 19.65 16.77
N SER A 288 -35.47 20.88 16.40
CA SER A 288 -34.58 21.92 15.90
C SER A 288 -33.77 22.49 17.06
N GLN A 289 -32.49 22.82 16.84
CA GLN A 289 -31.90 24.04 17.38
C GLN A 289 -30.58 24.40 16.66
N HIS A 290 -30.57 25.60 16.11
CA HIS A 290 -29.41 26.35 15.65
C HIS A 290 -28.55 26.79 16.84
N GLN A 291 -27.23 26.68 16.71
CA GLN A 291 -26.33 27.71 17.23
C GLN A 291 -25.05 27.76 16.39
N GLN A 292 -24.87 28.90 15.73
CA GLN A 292 -23.68 29.29 14.98
C GLN A 292 -22.61 29.76 15.97
N LEU A 293 -21.38 29.26 15.81
CA LEU A 293 -20.19 29.82 16.43
C LEU A 293 -19.19 30.15 15.32
N SER A 294 -19.02 31.46 15.11
CA SER A 294 -18.04 32.07 14.23
C SER A 294 -16.69 32.15 14.93
N LEU A 295 -15.62 31.68 14.29
CA LEU A 295 -14.24 32.06 14.64
C LEU A 295 -13.42 32.24 13.36
N HIS A 296 -12.88 33.45 13.20
CA HIS A 296 -11.93 33.85 12.16
C HIS A 296 -10.53 33.25 12.40
N PRO A 297 -9.67 33.15 11.36
CA PRO A 297 -8.39 32.46 11.42
C PRO A 297 -7.25 33.40 11.85
N PRO A 298 -6.15 32.88 12.43
CA PRO A 298 -4.88 33.58 12.43
C PRO A 298 -3.96 33.09 11.30
N SER A 299 -3.14 34.05 10.90
CA SER A 299 -2.27 34.20 9.75
C SER A 299 -0.97 33.39 9.79
N ASN A 300 -0.41 33.24 8.59
CA ASN A 300 0.97 32.91 8.23
C ASN A 300 2.05 33.41 9.20
N GLU A 301 2.95 32.51 9.60
CA GLU A 301 4.36 32.84 9.79
C GLU A 301 5.26 31.74 9.19
N THR A 302 6.21 32.20 8.39
CA THR A 302 7.27 31.46 7.71
C THR A 302 8.52 31.34 8.57
N SER A 303 9.25 30.25 8.34
CA SER A 303 10.73 30.20 8.23
C SER A 303 11.55 29.50 9.32
N SER A 304 12.42 28.62 8.78
CA SER A 304 13.77 28.24 9.21
C SER A 304 13.95 27.49 10.51
N TYR A 305 14.29 26.19 10.42
CA TYR A 305 15.50 25.62 11.04
C TYR A 305 15.84 24.28 10.35
N PHE A 306 16.81 24.32 9.44
CA PHE A 306 17.53 23.14 8.94
C PHE A 306 18.94 23.15 9.54
N GLY A 307 19.32 22.04 10.18
CA GLY A 307 20.70 21.71 10.53
C GLY A 307 21.06 20.33 9.94
N PRO A 308 22.33 20.09 9.55
CA PRO A 308 22.70 18.93 8.75
C PRO A 308 22.81 17.66 9.59
N VAL A 309 22.18 16.57 9.16
CA VAL A 309 22.39 15.23 9.74
C VAL A 309 23.59 14.58 9.06
N ARG A 310 24.62 14.32 9.86
CA ARG A 310 25.83 13.60 9.49
C ARG A 310 25.53 12.11 9.24
N SER A 311 26.25 11.56 8.27
CA SER A 311 26.39 10.15 7.90
C SER A 311 26.34 9.17 9.08
N SER A 312 25.43 8.19 9.02
CA SER A 312 25.37 7.06 9.94
C SER A 312 26.35 5.94 9.52
N PRO A 313 27.07 5.33 10.47
CA PRO A 313 27.96 4.19 10.23
C PRO A 313 27.21 2.86 10.12
N SER A 314 27.87 1.88 9.49
CA SER A 314 27.40 0.53 9.21
C SER A 314 26.95 -0.25 10.45
N LEU A 315 25.78 -0.88 10.35
CA LEU A 315 25.25 -1.81 11.35
C LEU A 315 26.00 -3.14 11.28
N SER A 316 27.07 -3.26 12.05
CA SER A 316 27.55 -4.55 12.54
C SER A 316 27.56 -4.49 14.07
N LYS A 317 27.03 -5.55 14.70
CA LYS A 317 27.00 -5.85 16.16
C LYS A 317 25.76 -5.35 16.91
N TYR A 318 24.74 -6.21 16.96
CA TYR A 318 23.91 -6.33 18.16
C TYR A 318 24.40 -7.55 18.95
N SER A 319 25.34 -7.31 19.86
CA SER A 319 25.52 -8.10 21.06
C SER A 319 25.49 -7.14 22.25
N TYR A 320 24.92 -7.59 23.36
CA TYR A 320 24.68 -6.88 24.63
C TYR A 320 23.40 -6.04 24.74
N PHE A 321 22.35 -6.67 25.28
CA PHE A 321 21.70 -6.23 26.53
C PHE A 321 20.99 -7.44 27.16
N SER A 322 21.75 -8.23 27.93
CA SER A 322 21.19 -9.11 28.95
C SER A 322 21.87 -8.75 30.25
N SER A 323 21.16 -8.01 31.10
CA SER A 323 21.33 -8.13 32.56
C SER A 323 20.25 -7.33 33.29
N LYS A 324 19.59 -8.02 34.22
CA LYS A 324 18.84 -7.55 35.38
C LYS A 324 17.41 -7.06 35.14
N LEU A 325 16.48 -8.01 35.21
CA LEU A 325 15.26 -7.89 36.02
C LEU A 325 15.05 -9.24 36.73
N LYS A 326 15.62 -9.34 37.93
CA LYS A 326 15.14 -10.29 38.95
C LYS A 326 13.92 -9.62 39.58
N ILE A 327 12.75 -10.22 39.44
CA ILE A 327 11.64 -9.99 40.36
C ILE A 327 11.63 -11.22 41.27
N SER A 328 11.88 -10.96 42.55
CA SER A 328 11.81 -11.91 43.65
C SER A 328 10.37 -12.05 44.14
N GLU A 329 10.04 -13.32 44.42
CA GLU A 329 8.89 -13.88 45.18
C GLU A 329 7.50 -13.81 44.56
#